data_AF-A0A358M6L3-F1
#
_entry.id   AF-A0A358M6L3-F1
#
_cell.length_a   1.000
_cell.length_b   1.000
_cell.length_c   1.000
_cell.angle_alpha   90.00
_cell.angle_beta   90.00
_cell.angle_gamma   90.00
#
_symmetry.space_group_name_H-M   'P 1'
#
loop_
_entity.id
_entity.type
_entity.pdbx_description
1 polymer ?
#
loop_
_entity_poly.entity_id
_entity_poly.type
_entity_poly.pdbx_seq_one_letter_code
_entity_poly.pdbx_strand_id
1 'polypeptide(L)' 'ELEFFCKPGTDLEWFDYWRSFCREWLLSLGIKEENLRLRDHAKEELAFYSKATTDFEYLFPFGWGEL' A
#
# COMPACT_ATOMS: atom_id res chain seq x y z
N GLU A 1 -5.43 -9.71 -5.00
CA GLU A 1 -5.50 -8.69 -6.06
C GLU A 1 -6.94 -8.21 -6.22
N LEU A 2 -7.13 -6.93 -6.49
CA LEU A 2 -8.43 -6.29 -6.70
C LEU A 2 -8.26 -5.17 -7.73
N GLU A 3 -9.06 -5.18 -8.78
CA GLU A 3 -9.15 -4.07 -9.73
C GLU A 3 -10.35 -3.20 -9.39
N PHE A 4 -10.10 -1.95 -8.98
CA PHE A 4 -11.13 -1.00 -8.60
C PHE A 4 -11.26 0.11 -9.64
N PHE A 5 -12.34 0.06 -10.42
CA PHE A 5 -12.65 1.10 -11.39
C PHE A 5 -13.29 2.31 -10.71
N CYS A 6 -12.68 3.48 -10.85
CA CYS A 6 -13.16 4.73 -10.27
C CYS A 6 -13.36 5.82 -11.33
N LYS A 7 -14.03 6.91 -10.95
CA LYS A 7 -14.24 8.07 -11.82
C LYS A 7 -12.89 8.77 -12.07
N PRO A 8 -12.57 9.19 -13.32
CA PRO A 8 -11.36 9.97 -13.58
C PRO A 8 -11.26 11.21 -12.68
N GLY A 9 -10.07 11.44 -12.12
CA GLY A 9 -9.80 12.53 -11.18
C GLY A 9 -10.11 12.22 -9.72
N THR A 10 -10.74 11.08 -9.41
CA THR A 10 -10.92 10.59 -8.02
C THR A 10 -9.91 9.52 -7.62
N ASP A 11 -8.94 9.23 -8.49
CA ASP A 11 -7.95 8.16 -8.35
C ASP A 11 -7.17 8.21 -7.03
N LEU A 12 -6.62 9.37 -6.64
CA LEU A 12 -5.84 9.51 -5.41
C LEU A 12 -6.67 9.46 -4.13
N GLU A 13 -7.95 9.85 -4.18
CA GLU A 13 -8.88 9.72 -3.05
C GLU A 13 -9.16 8.24 -2.78
N TRP A 14 -9.48 7.48 -3.84
CA TRP A 14 -9.68 6.05 -3.73
C TRP A 14 -8.39 5.30 -3.39
N PHE A 15 -7.24 5.76 -3.87
CA PHE A 15 -5.94 5.21 -3.48
C PHE A 15 -5.71 5.32 -1.97
N ASP A 16 -5.93 6.50 -1.38
CA ASP A 16 -5.76 6.69 0.07
C ASP A 16 -6.80 5.90 0.89
N TYR A 17 -8.03 5.80 0.39
CA TYR A 17 -9.05 4.91 0.97
C TYR A 17 -8.58 3.46 1.01
N TRP A 18 -8.15 2.90 -0.13
CA TRP A 18 -7.72 1.50 -0.22
C TRP A 18 -6.45 1.25 0.59
N ARG A 19 -5.50 2.20 0.58
CA ARG A 19 -4.30 2.15 1.41
C ARG A 19 -4.66 2.06 2.90
N SER A 20 -5.55 2.92 3.37
CA SER A 20 -6.00 2.91 4.76
C SER A 20 -6.79 1.64 5.10
N PHE A 21 -7.70 1.23 4.22
CA PHE A 21 -8.49 0.01 4.39
C PHE A 21 -7.60 -1.24 4.51
N CYS A 22 -6.64 -1.42 3.60
CA CYS A 22 -5.73 -2.56 3.62
C CYS A 22 -4.86 -2.55 4.87
N ARG A 23 -4.39 -1.38 5.33
CA ARG A 23 -3.65 -1.26 6.59
C ARG A 23 -4.47 -1.77 7.77
N GLU A 24 -5.67 -1.23 7.96
CA GLU A 24 -6.54 -1.63 9.07
C GLU A 24 -6.94 -3.10 8.98
N TRP A 25 -7.17 -3.60 7.76
CA TRP A 25 -7.46 -5.00 7.53
C TRP A 25 -6.29 -5.90 7.96
N LEU A 26 -5.06 -5.58 7.57
CA LEU A 26 -3.87 -6.33 7.99
C LEU A 26 -3.69 -6.33 9.52
N LEU A 27 -3.88 -5.17 10.17
CA LEU A 27 -3.82 -5.07 11.63
C LEU A 27 -4.92 -5.93 12.30
N SER A 28 -6.13 -5.93 11.72
CA SER A 28 -7.26 -6.75 12.22
C SER A 28 -7.00 -8.26 12.14
N LEU A 29 -6.10 -8.69 11.24
CA LEU A 29 -5.66 -10.09 11.13
C LEU A 29 -4.58 -10.48 12.15
N GLY A 30 -4.17 -9.55 13.02
CA GLY A 30 -3.19 -9.79 14.08
C GLY A 30 -1.75 -9.45 13.70
N ILE A 31 -1.52 -8.80 12.55
CA ILE A 31 -0.22 -8.18 12.27
C ILE A 31 0.00 -7.06 13.27
N LYS A 32 1.18 -7.04 13.88
CA LYS A 32 1.56 -5.99 14.81
C LYS A 32 1.99 -4.74 14.05
N GLU A 33 1.56 -3.58 14.53
CA GLU A 33 1.85 -2.29 13.91
C GLU A 33 3.36 -2.03 13.80
N GLU A 34 4.16 -2.44 14.79
CA GLU A 34 5.62 -2.29 14.73
C GLU A 34 6.30 -3.10 13.61
N ASN A 35 5.62 -4.13 13.10
CA ASN A 35 6.13 -4.98 12.03
C ASN A 35 5.56 -4.61 10.65
N LEU A 36 4.68 -3.61 10.57
CA LEU A 36 4.06 -3.19 9.31
C LEU A 36 4.46 -1.75 9.00
N ARG A 37 4.95 -1.50 7.78
CA ARG A 37 5.16 -0.14 7.28
C ARG A 37 4.61 0.02 5.88
N LEU A 38 4.12 1.21 5.59
CA LEU A 38 3.67 1.60 4.26
C LEU A 38 4.78 2.46 3.64
N ARG A 39 5.31 2.01 2.50
CA ARG A 39 6.39 2.70 1.80
C ARG A 39 5.87 3.24 0.48
N ASP A 40 5.66 4.55 0.43
CA ASP A 40 5.31 5.22 -0.82
C ASP A 40 6.54 5.24 -1.75
N HIS A 41 6.33 4.86 -3.01
CA HIS A 41 7.39 4.87 -4.02
C HIS A 41 7.84 6.29 -4.33
N ALA A 42 9.15 6.50 -4.44
CA ALA A 42 9.70 7.71 -5.03
C ALA A 42 9.35 7.78 -6.53
N LYS A 43 9.45 8.98 -7.11
CA LYS A 43 9.08 9.20 -8.51
C LYS A 43 9.88 8.33 -9.49
N GLU A 44 11.13 8.04 -9.16
CA GLU A 44 12.04 7.23 -9.97
C GLU A 44 11.73 5.73 -9.91
N GLU A 45 10.99 5.29 -8.88
CA GLU A 45 10.58 3.89 -8.67
C GLU A 45 9.22 3.59 -9.33
N LEU A 46 8.40 4.62 -9.60
CA LEU A 46 7.09 4.46 -10.21
C LEU A 46 7.20 3.89 -11.64
N ALA A 47 6.40 2.86 -11.92
CA ALA A 47 6.18 2.42 -13.29
C ALA A 47 5.54 3.53 -14.13
N PHE A 48 5.78 3.54 -15.44
CA PHE A 48 5.38 4.65 -16.35
C PHE A 48 3.88 4.99 -16.35
N TYR A 49 3.01 4.04 -15.96
CA TYR A 49 1.56 4.20 -15.89
C TYR A 49 1.04 4.49 -14.48
N SER A 50 1.89 4.37 -13.47
CA SER A 50 1.49 4.52 -12.06
C SER A 50 1.54 5.97 -11.64
N LYS A 51 0.41 6.48 -11.14
CA LYS A 51 0.34 7.84 -10.57
C LYS A 51 0.87 7.88 -9.14
N ALA A 52 0.68 6.81 -8.39
CA ALA A 52 1.19 6.56 -7.05
C ALA A 52 1.17 5.05 -6.78
N THR A 53 2.12 4.58 -5.97
CA THR A 53 2.22 3.19 -5.51
C THR A 53 2.71 3.20 -4.07
N THR A 54 2.12 2.35 -3.23
CA THR A 54 2.56 2.11 -1.85
C THR A 54 2.77 0.62 -1.67
N ASP A 55 3.95 0.25 -1.19
CA ASP A 55 4.21 -1.13 -0.77
C ASP A 55 3.82 -1.28 0.71
N PHE A 56 3.14 -2.38 1.02
CA PHE A 56 2.97 -2.83 2.40
C PHE A 56 4.13 -3.75 2.71
N GLU A 57 5.06 -3.26 3.53
CA GLU A 57 6.24 -4.03 3.89
C GLU A 57 6.13 -4.57 5.31
N TYR A 58 6.56 -5.81 5.49
CA TYR A 58 6.60 -6.49 6.77
C TYR A 58 8.03 -6.73 7.24
N LEU A 59 8.23 -6.63 8.56
CA LEU A 59 9.50 -6.92 9.21
C LEU A 59 9.65 -8.43 9.41
N PHE A 60 10.21 -9.10 8.40
CA PHE A 60 10.59 -10.51 8.48
C PHE A 60 11.87 -10.71 9.30
N PRO A 61 12.20 -11.95 9.73
CA PRO A 61 13.46 -12.23 10.44
C PRO A 61 14.73 -11.83 9.69
N PHE A 62 14.66 -11.64 8.37
CA PHE A 62 15.76 -11.23 7.51
C PHE A 62 15.68 -9.75 7.06
N GLY A 63 14.74 -8.98 7.62
CA GLY A 63 14.57 -7.55 7.33
C GLY A 63 13.21 -7.22 6.71
N TRP A 64 13.08 -5.98 6.24
CA TRP A 64 11.87 -5.49 5.59
C TRP A 64 11.73 -6.07 4.18
N GLY A 65 10.54 -6.53 3.84
CA GLY A 65 10.18 -6.96 2.49
C GLY A 65 8.69 -6.75 2.22
N GLU A 66 8.33 -6.67 0.94
CA GLU A 66 6.94 -6.57 0.49
C GLU A 66 6.14 -7.80 0.90
N LEU A 67 4.92 -7.59 1.40
CA LEU A 67 3.95 -8.63 1.76
C LEU A 67 3.22 -9.22 0.56
#